data_AF-A0A925JT40-F1
#
_entry.id   AF-A0A925JT40-F1
#
_cell.length_a   1.000
_cell.length_b   1.000
_cell.length_c   1.000
_cell.angle_alpha   90.00
_cell.angle_beta   90.00
_cell.angle_gamma   90.00
#
_symmetry.space_group_name_H-M   'P 1'
#
loop_
_entity.id
_entity.type
_entity.pdbx_description
1 polymer ?
#
loop_
_entity_poly.entity_id
_entity_poly.type
_entity_poly.pdbx_seq_one_letter_code
_entity_poly.pdbx_strand_id
1 'polypeptide(L)'
;MWSDVRKEFTDIISTRVFLNLRNDAEYLRFLENAGLKGVVPRELTALRPDMRSSVEQAARMLAHIVTRQIEEENCVRERRAKAIVLEGPVSIYRVWSQKHNTRHRAWWFSQGVLDGALLSAAGDRNQALEWLRNRLAISLDRNDADRLARITLPYGEALPIIAAWGLPMPQYSIAAATQKGTNMRDYWARQGAVFQGEKTQYFLPFIPAQRVVDYW
;
A
#
# COMPACT_ATOMS: atom_id res chain seq x y z
N MET A 1 5.95 16.40 -9.86
CA MET A 1 6.52 15.35 -8.99
C MET A 1 5.54 14.20 -8.80
N TRP A 2 4.29 14.41 -8.35
CA TRP A 2 3.22 13.40 -8.57
C TRP A 2 3.00 13.07 -10.05
N SER A 3 3.22 14.04 -10.94
CA SER A 3 3.29 13.85 -12.39
C SER A 3 4.27 12.74 -12.80
N ASP A 4 5.41 12.67 -12.12
CA ASP A 4 6.53 11.78 -12.47
C ASP A 4 6.22 10.38 -11.96
N VAL A 5 5.74 10.27 -10.71
CA VAL A 5 5.22 9.00 -10.15
C VAL A 5 4.10 8.45 -11.03
N ARG A 6 3.19 9.30 -11.52
CA ARG A 6 2.09 8.90 -12.41
C ARG A 6 2.62 8.35 -13.73
N LYS A 7 3.61 9.02 -14.32
CA LYS A 7 4.26 8.57 -15.56
C LYS A 7 4.97 7.23 -15.35
N GLU A 8 5.83 7.13 -14.33
CA GLU A 8 6.54 5.90 -13.98
C GLU A 8 5.57 4.73 -13.74
N PHE A 9 4.49 4.96 -12.98
CA PHE A 9 3.50 3.93 -12.70
C PHE A 9 2.73 3.51 -13.96
N THR A 10 2.39 4.47 -14.83
CA THR A 10 1.80 4.20 -16.15
C THR A 10 2.72 3.30 -16.98
N ASP A 11 4.01 3.65 -17.06
CA ASP A 11 4.99 2.90 -17.83
C ASP A 11 5.12 1.47 -17.29
N ILE A 12 5.16 1.29 -15.97
CA ILE A 12 5.24 -0.03 -15.32
C ILE A 12 4.06 -0.93 -15.70
N ILE A 13 2.82 -0.45 -15.54
CA ILE A 13 1.62 -1.28 -15.72
C ILE A 13 1.20 -1.44 -17.18
N SER A 14 1.71 -0.59 -18.09
CA SER A 14 1.45 -0.69 -19.53
C SER A 14 2.49 -1.52 -20.29
N THR A 15 3.63 -1.86 -19.67
CA THR A 15 4.71 -2.63 -20.32
C THR A 15 4.88 -4.05 -19.79
N ARG A 16 4.39 -4.35 -18.57
CA ARG A 16 4.55 -5.66 -17.93
C ARG A 16 3.22 -6.27 -17.48
N VAL A 17 3.08 -7.58 -17.68
CA VAL A 17 2.01 -8.38 -17.07
C VAL A 17 2.45 -8.88 -15.69
N PHE A 18 1.55 -8.79 -14.72
CA PHE A 18 1.77 -9.29 -13.36
C PHE A 18 0.89 -10.52 -13.10
N LEU A 19 1.39 -11.71 -13.46
CA LEU A 19 0.60 -12.96 -13.41
C LEU A 19 0.18 -13.38 -12.00
N ASN A 20 0.93 -12.97 -10.98
CA ASN A 20 0.57 -13.16 -9.57
C ASN A 20 -0.67 -12.34 -9.15
N LEU A 21 -1.08 -11.34 -9.95
CA LEU A 21 -2.29 -10.55 -9.76
C LEU A 21 -3.50 -11.07 -10.58
N ARG A 22 -3.40 -12.23 -11.23
CA ARG A 22 -4.49 -12.77 -12.08
C ARG A 22 -5.84 -13.00 -11.37
N ASN A 23 -5.83 -13.02 -10.04
CA ASN A 23 -7.01 -13.19 -9.19
C ASN A 23 -7.36 -11.91 -8.40
N ASP A 24 -6.64 -10.81 -8.62
CA ASP A 24 -6.92 -9.52 -7.99
C ASP A 24 -8.01 -8.77 -8.78
N ALA A 25 -9.08 -8.37 -8.10
CA ALA A 25 -10.24 -7.77 -8.75
C ALA A 25 -9.94 -6.41 -9.39
N GLU A 26 -9.07 -5.61 -8.76
CA GLU A 26 -8.68 -4.29 -9.26
C GLU A 26 -7.81 -4.41 -10.52
N TYR A 27 -6.90 -5.38 -10.55
CA TYR A 27 -6.08 -5.70 -11.71
C TYR A 27 -6.90 -6.24 -12.87
N LEU A 28 -7.85 -7.15 -12.59
CA LEU A 28 -8.78 -7.65 -13.60
C LEU A 28 -9.65 -6.53 -14.16
N ARG A 29 -10.18 -5.65 -13.31
CA ARG A 29 -10.96 -4.48 -13.75
C ARG A 29 -10.14 -3.53 -14.62
N PHE A 30 -8.86 -3.33 -14.29
CA PHE A 30 -7.93 -2.58 -15.14
C PHE A 30 -7.78 -3.20 -16.53
N LEU A 31 -7.56 -4.53 -16.62
CA LEU A 31 -7.43 -5.24 -17.89
C LEU A 31 -8.75 -5.21 -18.69
N GLU A 32 -9.89 -5.36 -18.02
CA GLU A 32 -11.23 -5.25 -18.64
C GLU A 32 -11.47 -3.87 -19.24
N ASN A 33 -11.07 -2.80 -18.54
CA ASN A 33 -11.13 -1.43 -19.04
C ASN A 33 -10.24 -1.22 -20.27
N ALA A 34 -9.17 -2.01 -20.41
CA ALA A 34 -8.33 -2.03 -21.60
C ALA A 34 -8.87 -2.92 -22.74
N GLY A 35 -10.05 -3.54 -22.56
CA GLY A 35 -10.67 -4.44 -23.53
C GLY A 35 -10.24 -5.90 -23.43
N LEU A 36 -9.48 -6.28 -22.41
CA LEU A 36 -8.98 -7.65 -22.17
C LEU A 36 -9.92 -8.44 -21.25
N LYS A 37 -11.19 -8.59 -21.65
CA LYS A 37 -12.23 -9.22 -20.81
C LYS A 37 -11.93 -10.69 -20.51
N GLY A 38 -11.79 -11.02 -19.23
CA GLY A 38 -11.59 -12.41 -18.77
C GLY A 38 -10.27 -13.06 -19.19
N VAL A 39 -9.34 -12.30 -19.77
CA VAL A 39 -8.06 -12.82 -20.28
C VAL A 39 -6.92 -11.99 -19.70
N VAL A 40 -6.08 -12.64 -18.88
CA VAL A 40 -4.77 -12.10 -18.51
C VAL A 40 -3.77 -12.52 -19.58
N PRO A 41 -3.26 -11.60 -20.42
CA PRO A 41 -2.28 -11.96 -21.44
C PRO A 41 -1.00 -12.47 -20.78
N ARG A 42 -0.21 -13.30 -21.46
CA ARG A 42 1.12 -13.69 -20.94
C ARG A 42 2.13 -12.55 -21.02
N GLU A 43 2.02 -11.75 -22.08
CA GLU A 43 2.90 -10.63 -22.37
C GLU A 43 2.11 -9.55 -23.13
N LEU A 44 2.39 -8.27 -22.86
CA LEU A 44 1.69 -7.15 -23.52
C LEU A 44 2.21 -6.89 -24.94
N THR A 45 3.45 -7.29 -25.22
CA THR A 45 4.13 -7.16 -26.53
C THR A 45 3.44 -7.96 -27.63
N ALA A 46 2.83 -9.10 -27.28
CA ALA A 46 2.08 -9.96 -28.22
C ALA A 46 0.69 -9.42 -28.58
N LEU A 47 0.21 -8.35 -27.91
CA LEU A 47 -1.08 -7.74 -28.21
C LEU A 47 -1.01 -6.93 -29.51
N ARG A 48 -2.13 -6.90 -30.24
CA ARG A 48 -2.29 -6.03 -31.42
C ARG A 48 -2.07 -4.55 -31.05
N PRO A 49 -1.57 -3.70 -31.97
CA PRO A 49 -1.24 -2.30 -31.67
C PRO A 49 -2.39 -1.48 -31.08
N ASP A 50 -3.62 -1.69 -31.55
CA ASP A 50 -4.85 -1.08 -31.04
C ASP A 50 -5.09 -1.45 -29.57
N MET A 51 -4.91 -2.73 -29.22
CA MET A 51 -5.08 -3.21 -27.85
C MET A 51 -3.97 -2.70 -26.92
N ARG A 52 -2.73 -2.58 -27.41
CA ARG A 52 -1.63 -1.97 -26.63
C ARG A 52 -1.91 -0.50 -26.32
N SER A 53 -2.44 0.26 -27.28
CA SER A 53 -2.88 1.64 -27.07
C SER A 53 -3.99 1.72 -26.01
N SER A 54 -4.97 0.81 -26.05
CA SER A 54 -6.02 0.75 -25.02
C SER A 54 -5.47 0.44 -23.62
N VAL A 55 -4.50 -0.48 -23.50
CA VAL A 55 -3.82 -0.77 -22.23
C VAL A 55 -3.08 0.46 -21.71
N GLU A 56 -2.37 1.18 -22.57
CA GLU A 56 -1.67 2.40 -22.19
C GLU A 56 -2.63 3.51 -21.72
N GLN A 57 -3.77 3.68 -22.39
CA GLN A 57 -4.80 4.64 -21.96
C GLN A 57 -5.41 4.26 -20.60
N ALA A 58 -5.78 2.99 -20.41
CA ALA A 58 -6.28 2.49 -19.14
C ALA A 58 -5.24 2.66 -18.01
N ALA A 59 -3.96 2.43 -18.32
CA ALA A 59 -2.85 2.61 -17.39
C ALA A 59 -2.72 4.06 -16.94
N ARG A 60 -2.79 5.03 -17.87
CA ARG A 60 -2.75 6.47 -17.57
C ARG A 60 -3.90 6.88 -16.64
N MET A 61 -5.11 6.39 -16.91
CA MET A 61 -6.28 6.67 -16.08
C MET A 61 -6.12 6.09 -14.67
N LEU A 62 -5.69 4.83 -14.57
CA LEU A 62 -5.48 4.17 -13.28
C LEU A 62 -4.38 4.86 -12.47
N ALA A 63 -3.25 5.19 -13.10
CA ALA A 63 -2.17 5.91 -12.47
C ALA A 63 -2.63 7.28 -11.95
N HIS A 64 -3.49 7.97 -12.69
CA HIS A 64 -4.11 9.22 -12.23
C HIS A 64 -4.95 9.02 -10.96
N ILE A 65 -5.85 8.03 -10.96
CA ILE A 65 -6.72 7.72 -9.81
C ILE A 65 -5.88 7.33 -8.58
N VAL A 66 -4.93 6.42 -8.75
CA VAL A 66 -4.07 5.93 -7.67
C VAL A 66 -3.22 7.05 -7.07
N THR A 67 -2.54 7.85 -7.91
CA THR A 67 -1.71 8.96 -7.40
C THR A 67 -2.54 10.00 -6.67
N ARG A 68 -3.74 10.32 -7.18
CA ARG A 68 -4.66 11.25 -6.51
C ARG A 68 -5.13 10.72 -5.17
N GLN A 69 -5.45 9.44 -5.06
CA GLN A 69 -5.84 8.82 -3.79
C GLN A 69 -4.72 8.97 -2.74
N ILE A 70 -3.47 8.69 -3.12
CA ILE A 70 -2.32 8.82 -2.21
C ILE A 70 -2.09 10.28 -1.81
N GLU A 71 -2.23 11.20 -2.75
CA GLU A 71 -2.10 12.65 -2.52
C GLU A 71 -3.16 13.15 -1.52
N GLU A 72 -4.42 12.74 -1.69
CA GLU A 72 -5.53 13.12 -0.80
C GLU A 72 -5.35 12.63 0.64
N GLU A 73 -4.66 11.50 0.84
CA GLU A 73 -4.37 10.98 2.19
C GLU A 73 -3.39 11.89 2.97
N ASN A 74 -2.63 12.75 2.30
CA ASN A 74 -1.68 13.71 2.89
C ASN A 74 -0.72 13.09 3.92
N CYS A 75 -0.39 11.81 3.77
CA CYS A 75 0.35 11.01 4.75
C CYS A 75 1.79 10.67 4.30
N VAL A 76 2.20 11.10 3.10
CA VAL A 76 3.50 10.79 2.51
C VAL A 76 4.17 12.00 1.86
N ARG A 77 5.50 11.98 1.84
CA ARG A 77 6.34 13.04 1.29
C ARG A 77 6.48 12.86 -0.22
N GLU A 78 5.80 13.70 -0.99
CA GLU A 78 5.82 13.68 -2.46
C GLU A 78 7.26 13.65 -3.03
N ARG A 79 8.20 14.41 -2.43
CA ARG A 79 9.61 14.47 -2.90
C ARG A 79 10.37 13.14 -2.85
N ARG A 80 9.82 12.16 -2.13
CA ARG A 80 10.41 10.82 -1.97
C ARG A 80 9.46 9.73 -2.47
N ALA A 81 8.39 10.10 -3.16
CA ALA A 81 7.51 9.16 -3.81
C ALA A 81 8.11 8.72 -5.16
N LYS A 82 7.99 7.43 -5.47
CA LYS A 82 8.39 6.85 -6.76
C LYS A 82 7.58 5.60 -7.06
N ALA A 83 7.28 5.35 -8.32
CA ALA A 83 6.70 4.08 -8.72
C ALA A 83 7.82 3.08 -8.99
N ILE A 84 7.72 1.88 -8.43
CA ILE A 84 8.72 0.84 -8.60
C ILE A 84 8.05 -0.52 -8.80
N VAL A 85 8.81 -1.44 -9.39
CA VAL A 85 8.46 -2.86 -9.39
C VAL A 85 9.21 -3.53 -8.26
N LEU A 86 8.45 -4.10 -7.31
CA LEU A 86 9.01 -4.91 -6.24
C LEU A 86 9.19 -6.33 -6.75
N GLU A 87 10.43 -6.76 -6.96
CA GLU A 87 10.77 -8.10 -7.46
C GLU A 87 11.16 -9.04 -6.31
N GLY A 88 10.73 -10.30 -6.41
CA GLY A 88 11.09 -11.33 -5.45
C GLY A 88 12.56 -11.79 -5.61
N PRO A 89 13.18 -12.35 -4.55
CA PRO A 89 12.54 -12.78 -3.31
C PRO A 89 12.44 -11.66 -2.27
N VAL A 90 11.22 -11.37 -1.80
CA VAL A 90 11.01 -10.35 -0.76
C VAL A 90 9.71 -10.59 0.01
N SER A 91 9.73 -10.22 1.30
CA SER A 91 8.52 -10.17 2.13
C SER A 91 8.17 -8.73 2.48
N ILE A 92 6.89 -8.41 2.34
CA ILE A 92 6.30 -7.15 2.78
C ILE A 92 5.21 -7.42 3.81
N TYR A 93 5.00 -6.43 4.67
CA TYR A 93 4.20 -6.53 5.87
C TYR A 93 3.19 -5.40 5.94
N ARG A 94 2.11 -5.64 6.67
CA ARG A 94 1.08 -4.65 6.95
C ARG A 94 0.59 -4.79 8.37
N VAL A 95 0.44 -3.67 9.05
CA VAL A 95 -0.32 -3.59 10.30
C VAL A 95 -1.81 -3.50 9.98
N TRP A 96 -2.63 -4.33 10.62
CA TRP A 96 -4.06 -4.40 10.37
C TRP A 96 -4.85 -4.62 11.66
N SER A 97 -6.16 -4.36 11.59
CA SER A 97 -7.12 -4.49 12.67
C SER A 97 -7.91 -5.78 12.56
N GLN A 98 -7.86 -6.63 13.58
CA GLN A 98 -8.73 -7.81 13.66
C GLN A 98 -10.21 -7.41 13.71
N LYS A 99 -10.54 -6.36 14.47
CA LYS A 99 -11.90 -5.85 14.65
C LYS A 99 -12.53 -5.37 13.34
N HIS A 100 -11.75 -4.70 12.51
CA HIS A 100 -12.23 -4.10 11.26
C HIS A 100 -11.87 -4.91 10.00
N ASN A 101 -11.18 -6.04 10.17
CA ASN A 101 -10.68 -6.93 9.11
C ASN A 101 -9.99 -6.18 7.96
N THR A 102 -9.10 -5.24 8.28
CA THR A 102 -8.45 -4.35 7.30
C THR A 102 -7.22 -4.98 6.64
N ARG A 103 -7.19 -6.32 6.54
CA ARG A 103 -6.02 -7.10 6.12
C ARG A 103 -5.62 -6.85 4.68
N HIS A 104 -6.60 -6.59 3.81
CA HIS A 104 -6.42 -6.43 2.36
C HIS A 104 -6.40 -4.96 1.90
N ARG A 105 -5.85 -4.06 2.70
CA ARG A 105 -5.77 -2.62 2.37
C ARG A 105 -4.39 -2.27 1.76
N ALA A 106 -4.26 -1.09 1.16
CA ALA A 106 -3.16 -0.74 0.24
C ALA A 106 -1.79 -0.40 0.86
N TRP A 107 -1.69 0.02 2.12
CA TRP A 107 -0.41 0.40 2.75
C TRP A 107 0.37 -0.75 3.40
N TRP A 108 1.59 -0.99 2.93
CA TRP A 108 2.52 -2.05 3.37
C TRP A 108 3.91 -1.47 3.66
N PHE A 109 4.83 -2.28 4.19
CA PHE A 109 6.21 -1.90 4.48
C PHE A 109 7.16 -3.09 4.34
N SER A 110 8.46 -2.84 4.29
CA SER A 110 9.49 -3.88 4.07
C SER A 110 9.85 -4.66 5.34
N GLN A 111 10.44 -5.85 5.15
CA GLN A 111 11.11 -6.61 6.20
C GLN A 111 12.04 -5.74 7.08
N GLY A 112 12.87 -4.88 6.47
CA GLY A 112 13.80 -4.06 7.24
C GLY A 112 13.15 -3.09 8.22
N VAL A 113 11.91 -2.64 7.95
CA VAL A 113 11.14 -1.83 8.91
C VAL A 113 10.62 -2.70 10.06
N LEU A 114 10.21 -3.94 9.79
CA LEU A 114 9.83 -4.92 10.81
C LEU A 114 11.01 -5.28 11.72
N ASP A 115 12.17 -5.57 11.14
CA ASP A 115 13.39 -5.91 11.88
C ASP A 115 13.80 -4.77 12.81
N GLY A 116 13.72 -3.52 12.34
CA GLY A 116 13.96 -2.34 13.16
C GLY A 116 12.98 -2.19 14.33
N ALA A 117 11.71 -2.55 14.13
CA ALA A 117 10.71 -2.55 15.19
C ALA A 117 11.00 -3.62 16.24
N LEU A 118 11.29 -4.85 15.81
CA LEU A 118 11.63 -5.97 16.69
C LEU A 118 12.88 -5.71 17.51
N LEU A 119 13.92 -5.14 16.88
CA LEU A 119 15.15 -4.75 17.54
C LEU A 119 14.89 -3.67 18.61
N SER A 120 14.09 -2.65 18.28
CA SER A 120 13.75 -1.56 19.22
C SER A 120 12.90 -2.05 20.40
N ALA A 121 12.12 -3.11 20.19
CA ALA A 121 11.20 -3.67 21.17
C ALA A 121 11.79 -4.84 21.97
N ALA A 122 13.07 -5.17 21.80
CA ALA A 122 13.71 -6.34 22.41
C ALA A 122 12.91 -7.65 22.20
N GLY A 123 12.23 -7.78 21.07
CA GLY A 123 11.39 -8.94 20.73
C GLY A 123 9.96 -8.92 21.30
N ASP A 124 9.57 -7.91 22.09
CA ASP A 124 8.18 -7.75 22.54
C ASP A 124 7.28 -7.30 21.37
N ARG A 125 6.27 -8.12 21.06
CA ARG A 125 5.36 -7.85 19.92
C ARG A 125 4.51 -6.62 20.12
N ASN A 126 4.04 -6.35 21.34
CA ASN A 126 3.16 -5.20 21.60
C ASN A 126 3.96 -3.90 21.47
N GLN A 127 5.18 -3.88 21.99
CA GLN A 127 6.08 -2.74 21.82
C GLN A 127 6.50 -2.56 20.34
N ALA A 128 6.72 -3.66 19.62
CA ALA A 128 7.03 -3.60 18.19
C ALA A 128 5.84 -3.03 17.39
N LEU A 129 4.60 -3.42 17.70
CA LEU A 129 3.40 -2.86 17.08
C LEU A 129 3.23 -1.37 17.39
N GLU A 130 3.48 -0.94 18.63
CA GLU A 130 3.45 0.47 18.99
C GLU A 130 4.53 1.27 18.24
N TRP A 131 5.74 0.74 18.14
CA TRP A 131 6.81 1.32 17.35
C TRP A 131 6.43 1.45 15.87
N LEU A 132 5.86 0.39 15.28
CA LEU A 132 5.40 0.38 13.89
C LEU A 132 4.30 1.41 13.68
N ARG A 133 3.32 1.49 14.58
CA ARG A 133 2.25 2.49 14.52
C ARG A 133 2.82 3.91 14.51
N ASN A 134 3.78 4.19 15.38
CA ASN A 134 4.45 5.49 15.46
C ASN A 134 5.26 5.82 14.20
N ARG A 135 6.01 4.86 13.68
CA ARG A 135 6.93 5.06 12.54
C ARG A 135 6.28 4.96 11.15
N LEU A 136 5.13 4.30 11.06
CA LEU A 136 4.30 4.28 9.86
C LEU A 136 3.22 5.37 9.89
N ALA A 137 3.07 6.07 11.02
CA ALA A 137 2.12 7.15 11.24
C ALA A 137 0.65 6.76 11.00
N ILE A 138 0.25 5.60 11.54
CA ILE A 138 -1.11 5.07 11.43
C ILE A 138 -1.98 5.64 12.57
N SER A 139 -2.91 6.56 12.26
CA SER A 139 -3.82 7.16 13.26
C SER A 139 -4.64 6.13 14.05
N LEU A 140 -4.81 6.38 15.35
CA LEU A 140 -5.45 5.47 16.32
C LEU A 140 -6.92 5.19 16.02
N ASP A 141 -7.64 6.17 15.47
CA ASP A 141 -9.05 6.03 15.06
C ASP A 141 -9.21 5.23 13.76
N ARG A 142 -8.15 5.11 12.96
CA ARG A 142 -8.20 4.45 11.64
C ARG A 142 -7.89 2.96 11.74
N ASN A 143 -7.10 2.54 12.72
CA ASN A 143 -6.64 1.17 12.86
C ASN A 143 -6.08 0.96 14.27
N ASP A 144 -6.70 0.05 15.04
CA ASP A 144 -6.17 -0.40 16.34
C ASP A 144 -4.83 -1.14 16.20
N ALA A 145 -4.47 -1.57 14.98
CA ALA A 145 -3.12 -1.98 14.61
C ALA A 145 -2.59 -3.11 15.52
N ASP A 146 -3.42 -4.13 15.72
CA ASP A 146 -3.21 -5.22 16.68
C ASP A 146 -2.57 -6.48 16.07
N ARG A 147 -2.55 -6.58 14.74
CA ARG A 147 -2.05 -7.73 14.00
C ARG A 147 -1.09 -7.37 12.88
N LEU A 148 -0.31 -8.35 12.43
CA LEU A 148 0.51 -8.25 11.22
C LEU A 148 0.07 -9.24 10.15
N ALA A 149 0.01 -8.76 8.92
CA ALA A 149 -0.15 -9.57 7.72
C ALA A 149 1.14 -9.53 6.90
N ARG A 150 1.37 -10.57 6.10
CA ARG A 150 2.54 -10.72 5.25
C ARG A 150 2.14 -11.13 3.84
N ILE A 151 2.86 -10.60 2.86
CA ILE A 151 2.93 -11.16 1.50
C ILE A 151 4.39 -11.55 1.25
N THR A 152 4.61 -12.73 0.67
CA THR A 152 5.93 -13.17 0.21
C THR A 152 5.91 -13.33 -1.30
N LEU A 153 6.82 -12.62 -1.97
CA LEU A 153 7.08 -12.74 -3.39
C LEU A 153 8.26 -13.69 -3.58
N PRO A 154 8.09 -14.86 -4.23
CA PRO A 154 9.19 -15.73 -4.59
C PRO A 154 9.96 -15.18 -5.81
N TYR A 155 11.07 -15.83 -6.15
CA TYR A 155 11.84 -15.52 -7.36
C TYR A 155 10.96 -15.51 -8.62
N GLY A 156 11.19 -14.52 -9.49
CA GLY A 156 10.47 -14.36 -10.75
C GLY A 156 9.09 -13.71 -10.64
N GLU A 157 8.58 -13.49 -9.42
CA GLU A 157 7.37 -12.71 -9.20
C GLU A 157 7.67 -11.24 -8.96
N ALA A 158 6.69 -10.39 -9.27
CA ALA A 158 6.82 -8.96 -9.12
C ALA A 158 5.49 -8.30 -8.77
N LEU A 159 5.53 -7.14 -8.12
CA LEU A 159 4.36 -6.30 -7.87
C LEU A 159 4.65 -4.84 -8.24
N PRO A 160 3.74 -4.17 -8.97
CA PRO A 160 3.86 -2.73 -9.18
C PRO A 160 3.37 -2.01 -7.92
N ILE A 161 4.22 -1.14 -7.38
CA ILE A 161 3.93 -0.40 -6.14
C ILE A 161 4.33 1.07 -6.28
N ILE A 162 3.82 1.90 -5.38
CA ILE A 162 4.33 3.25 -5.16
C ILE A 162 5.00 3.27 -3.80
N ALA A 163 6.31 3.52 -3.79
CA ALA A 163 7.08 3.68 -2.56
C ALA A 163 7.15 5.16 -2.20
N ALA A 164 6.82 5.50 -0.96
CA ALA A 164 6.88 6.88 -0.49
C ALA A 164 7.29 6.95 0.98
N TRP A 165 7.85 8.08 1.38
CA TRP A 165 8.31 8.30 2.76
C TRP A 165 7.17 8.85 3.61
N GLY A 166 6.80 8.15 4.70
CA GLY A 166 5.74 8.59 5.61
C GLY A 166 6.03 9.94 6.26
N LEU A 167 5.03 10.82 6.30
CA LEU A 167 5.06 12.08 7.03
C LEU A 167 4.59 11.88 8.48
N PRO A 168 4.98 12.79 9.40
CA PRO A 168 4.32 12.87 10.69
C PRO A 168 2.82 13.10 10.53
N MET A 169 2.01 12.39 11.30
CA MET A 169 0.54 12.50 11.27
C MET A 169 -0.01 12.68 12.68
N PRO A 170 -1.12 13.40 12.87
CA PRO A 170 -1.83 13.41 14.14
C PRO A 170 -2.17 12.00 14.63
N GLN A 171 -2.02 11.76 15.93
CA GLN A 171 -2.38 10.46 16.52
C GLN A 171 -3.87 10.13 16.34
N TYR A 172 -4.71 11.16 16.26
CA TYR A 172 -6.12 11.06 15.90
C TYR A 172 -6.41 11.93 14.69
N SER A 173 -7.21 11.41 13.74
CA SER A 173 -7.67 12.22 12.61
C SER A 173 -8.58 13.37 13.06
N ILE A 174 -8.72 14.40 12.23
CA ILE A 174 -9.60 15.55 12.50
C ILE A 174 -11.05 15.11 12.71
N ALA A 175 -11.48 14.03 12.04
CA ALA A 175 -12.82 13.48 12.17
C ALA A 175 -13.01 12.58 13.40
N ALA A 176 -11.94 12.23 14.14
CA ALA A 176 -12.02 11.25 15.23
C ALA A 176 -13.01 11.67 16.34
N ALA A 177 -13.13 12.96 16.63
CA ALA A 177 -14.03 13.48 17.66
C ALA A 177 -15.52 13.23 17.37
N THR A 178 -15.89 13.05 16.10
CA THR A 178 -17.27 12.79 15.68
C THR A 178 -17.52 11.32 15.30
N GLN A 179 -16.48 10.48 15.35
CA GLN A 179 -16.58 9.06 15.02
C GLN A 179 -17.11 8.22 16.19
N LYS A 180 -18.04 7.32 15.88
CA LYS A 180 -18.62 6.38 16.84
C LYS A 180 -17.55 5.37 17.27
N GLY A 181 -17.24 5.33 18.57
CA GLY A 181 -16.28 4.40 19.16
C GLY A 181 -14.92 5.00 19.49
N THR A 182 -14.69 6.29 19.18
CA THR A 182 -13.51 7.02 19.67
C THR A 182 -13.60 7.20 21.18
N ASN A 183 -12.53 6.82 21.89
CA ASN A 183 -12.41 7.13 23.31
C ASN A 183 -12.10 8.62 23.47
N MET A 184 -13.11 9.43 23.82
CA MET A 184 -12.95 10.87 23.93
C MET A 184 -11.94 11.30 25.00
N ARG A 185 -11.77 10.53 26.09
CA ARG A 185 -10.77 10.84 27.11
C ARG A 185 -9.35 10.70 26.56
N ASP A 186 -9.08 9.62 25.83
CA ASP A 186 -7.77 9.39 25.20
C ASP A 186 -7.52 10.37 24.04
N TYR A 187 -8.56 10.68 23.24
CA TYR A 187 -8.52 11.70 22.21
C TYR A 187 -8.05 13.06 22.74
N TRP A 188 -8.68 13.57 23.81
CA TRP A 188 -8.31 14.85 24.39
C TRP A 188 -6.92 14.81 25.04
N ALA A 189 -6.54 13.69 25.67
CA ALA A 189 -5.21 13.52 26.25
C ALA A 189 -4.08 13.54 25.19
N ARG A 190 -4.39 13.12 23.96
CA ARG A 190 -3.44 13.05 22.84
C ARG A 190 -3.67 14.15 21.80
N GLN A 191 -4.45 15.17 22.13
CA GLN A 191 -4.69 16.28 21.22
C GLN A 191 -3.37 17.02 20.94
N GLY A 192 -3.04 17.19 19.66
CA GLY A 192 -1.78 17.79 19.22
C GLY A 192 -0.58 16.83 19.23
N ALA A 193 -0.72 15.60 19.75
CA ALA A 193 0.31 14.59 19.62
C ALA A 193 0.40 14.09 18.17
N VAL A 194 1.63 13.91 17.71
CA VAL A 194 1.93 13.41 16.36
C VAL A 194 2.67 12.09 16.42
N PHE A 195 2.32 11.19 15.52
CA PHE A 195 3.20 10.10 15.13
C PHE A 195 4.35 10.64 14.30
N GLN A 196 5.53 10.02 14.44
CA GLN A 196 6.73 10.48 13.76
C GLN A 196 6.66 10.22 12.25
N GLY A 197 6.14 9.06 11.84
CA GLY A 197 6.35 8.58 10.48
C GLY A 197 7.83 8.25 10.25
N GLU A 198 8.38 8.71 9.13
CA GLU A 198 9.81 8.55 8.81
C GLU A 198 10.25 7.13 8.45
N LYS A 199 9.34 6.34 7.88
CA LYS A 199 9.68 5.10 7.20
C LYS A 199 9.10 5.07 5.81
N THR A 200 9.78 4.36 4.92
CA THR A 200 9.26 4.07 3.58
C THR A 200 8.05 3.14 3.73
N GLN A 201 6.95 3.55 3.11
CA GLN A 201 5.72 2.78 2.99
C GLN A 201 5.48 2.46 1.51
N TYR A 202 4.82 1.34 1.27
CA TYR A 202 4.47 0.85 -0.04
C TYR A 202 2.96 0.91 -0.20
N PHE A 203 2.50 1.69 -1.16
CA PHE A 203 1.13 1.64 -1.62
C PHE A 203 1.01 0.57 -2.70
N LEU A 204 0.16 -0.42 -2.44
CA LEU A 204 -0.17 -1.53 -3.33
C LEU A 204 -1.56 -1.26 -3.95
N PRO A 205 -1.63 -0.79 -5.21
CA PRO A 205 -2.89 -0.58 -5.90
C PRO A 205 -3.58 -1.90 -6.25
N PHE A 206 -2.81 -2.98 -6.37
CA PHE A 206 -3.29 -4.34 -6.57
C PHE A 206 -2.75 -5.23 -5.46
N ILE A 207 -3.61 -6.07 -4.87
CA ILE A 207 -3.25 -6.88 -3.70
C ILE A 207 -3.52 -8.34 -4.04
N PRO A 208 -2.50 -9.21 -4.12
CA PRO A 208 -2.72 -10.63 -4.34
C PRO A 208 -3.34 -11.25 -3.07
N ALA A 209 -4.66 -11.09 -2.89
CA ALA A 209 -5.36 -11.37 -1.63
C ALA A 209 -5.16 -12.81 -1.14
N GLN A 210 -5.07 -13.76 -2.08
CA GLN A 210 -4.80 -15.18 -1.80
C GLN A 210 -3.41 -15.44 -1.20
N ARG A 211 -2.47 -14.50 -1.32
CA ARG A 211 -1.12 -14.57 -0.76
C ARG A 211 -0.97 -13.85 0.57
N VAL A 212 -2.00 -13.13 1.00
CA VAL A 212 -1.99 -12.39 2.26
C VAL A 212 -2.22 -13.38 3.40
N VAL A 213 -1.18 -13.59 4.20
CA VAL A 213 -1.22 -14.50 5.36
C VAL A 213 -1.07 -13.73 6.67
N ASP A 214 -1.69 -14.22 7.73
CA ASP A 214 -1.43 -13.73 9.08
C ASP A 214 -0.01 -14.10 9.50
N TYR A 215 0.66 -13.14 10.15
CA TYR A 215 2.01 -13.31 10.66
C TYR A 215 2.03 -13.30 12.19
N TRP A 216 1.39 -12.29 12.81
CA TRP A 216 1.13 -12.19 14.26
C TRP A 216 -0.35 -11.86 14.52
#